data_AF-A0A8J1VXA7-F1
#
_entry.id   AF-A0A8J1VXA7-F1
#
_cell.length_a   1.000
_cell.length_b   1.000
_cell.length_c   1.000
_cell.angle_alpha   90.00
_cell.angle_beta   90.00
_cell.angle_gamma   90.00
#
_symmetry.space_group_name_H-M   'P 1'
#
loop_
_entity.id
_entity.type
_entity.pdbx_description
1 polymer ?
#
loop_
_entity_poly.entity_id
_entity_poly.type
_entity_poly.pdbx_seq_one_letter_code
_entity_poly.pdbx_strand_id
1 'polypeptide(L)'
;MSLKKSSSNPSIRPSAHNSGSIVRRAFLIEAIANLFTLPLLTHPHAILHYLLKYPSQINPSTVFFARLFAGIIIAVLPTALFAGYSNTRNGIESRRVIYLMLGAGEVVLIPTILREVMRAGGRDAAISAKVAAGSIMCLVPPLAWRIYVLFVRPEMMGSYTEMKRS
;
A
#
# COMPACT_ATOMS: atom_id res chain seq x y z
N MET A 1 -29.23 36.06 -3.43
CA MET A 1 -28.73 34.68 -3.22
C MET A 1 -27.81 34.35 -4.38
N SER A 2 -26.50 34.56 -4.20
CA SER A 2 -25.50 34.43 -5.28
C SER A 2 -25.18 32.95 -5.50
N LEU A 3 -25.59 32.40 -6.64
CA LEU A 3 -25.22 31.06 -7.07
C LEU A 3 -23.70 31.04 -7.29
N LYS A 4 -22.98 30.39 -6.36
CA LYS A 4 -21.56 30.11 -6.45
C LYS A 4 -21.32 29.33 -7.73
N LYS A 5 -20.81 30.00 -8.76
CA LYS A 5 -20.43 29.43 -10.06
C LYS A 5 -19.58 28.20 -9.77
N SER A 6 -20.07 27.01 -10.13
CA SER A 6 -19.34 25.76 -10.01
C SER A 6 -17.94 25.99 -10.58
N SER A 7 -16.91 25.88 -9.73
CA SER A 7 -15.52 26.07 -10.14
C SER A 7 -15.20 24.99 -11.16
N SER A 8 -15.38 25.30 -12.45
CA SER A 8 -15.12 24.38 -13.54
C SER A 8 -13.63 24.10 -13.54
N ASN A 9 -13.25 22.96 -12.97
CA ASN A 9 -11.89 22.45 -13.05
C ASN A 9 -11.51 22.41 -14.54
N PRO A 10 -10.42 23.08 -14.96
CA PRO A 10 -10.04 23.10 -16.36
C PRO A 10 -9.83 21.67 -16.86
N SER A 11 -10.29 21.38 -18.08
CA SER A 11 -10.07 20.06 -18.68
C SER A 11 -8.58 19.84 -18.85
N ILE A 12 -8.07 18.74 -18.28
CA ILE A 12 -6.66 18.38 -18.37
C ILE A 12 -6.42 17.37 -19.50
N ARG A 13 -5.25 17.44 -20.12
CA ARG A 13 -4.73 16.36 -20.98
C ARG A 13 -3.48 15.77 -20.31
N PRO A 14 -3.45 14.46 -20.01
CA PRO A 14 -2.24 13.80 -19.56
C PRO A 14 -1.13 13.95 -20.60
N SER A 15 0.10 14.23 -20.16
CA SER A 15 1.25 14.32 -21.05
C SER A 15 1.52 12.95 -21.70
N ALA A 16 1.66 12.93 -23.03
CA ALA A 16 1.94 11.68 -23.77
C ALA A 16 3.31 11.08 -23.39
N HIS A 17 4.29 11.92 -23.08
CA HIS A 17 5.64 11.51 -22.71
C HIS A 17 5.73 11.01 -21.26
N ASN A 18 4.99 11.65 -20.35
CA ASN A 18 5.01 11.36 -18.91
C ASN A 18 3.58 11.06 -18.42
N SER A 19 2.99 9.98 -18.93
CA SER A 19 1.63 9.55 -18.55
C SER A 19 1.55 8.90 -17.16
N GLY A 20 2.70 8.56 -16.57
CA GLY A 20 2.80 7.79 -15.33
C GLY A 20 2.35 6.33 -15.46
N SER A 21 2.41 5.77 -16.67
CA SER A 21 1.98 4.38 -16.95
C SER A 21 2.68 3.33 -16.08
N ILE A 22 3.98 3.53 -15.78
CA ILE A 22 4.75 2.63 -14.92
C ILE A 22 4.20 2.64 -13.49
N VAL A 23 4.04 3.83 -12.90
CA VAL A 23 3.47 4.00 -11.54
C VAL A 23 2.05 3.44 -11.44
N ARG A 24 1.25 3.62 -12.49
CA ARG A 24 -0.11 3.06 -12.56
C ARG A 24 -0.12 1.53 -12.61
N ARG A 25 0.80 0.92 -13.36
CA ARG A 25 0.95 -0.54 -13.38
C ARG A 25 1.42 -1.05 -12.02
N ALA A 26 2.39 -0.37 -11.38
CA ALA A 26 2.83 -0.68 -10.03
C ALA A 26 1.66 -0.64 -9.03
N PHE A 27 0.83 0.41 -9.07
CA PHE A 27 -0.37 0.51 -8.26
C PHE A 27 -1.37 -0.63 -8.48
N LEU A 28 -1.58 -1.04 -9.73
CA LEU A 28 -2.47 -2.16 -10.02
C LEU A 28 -1.91 -3.47 -9.47
N ILE A 29 -0.61 -3.72 -9.66
CA ILE A 29 0.07 -4.90 -9.12
C ILE A 29 0.00 -4.92 -7.59
N GLU A 30 0.28 -3.79 -6.94
CA GLU A 30 0.19 -3.66 -5.49
C GLU A 30 -1.24 -3.85 -4.98
N ALA A 31 -2.24 -3.33 -5.70
CA ALA A 31 -3.65 -3.51 -5.32
C ALA A 31 -4.04 -5.00 -5.38
N ILE A 32 -3.64 -5.71 -6.44
CA ILE A 32 -3.84 -7.16 -6.57
C ILE A 32 -3.08 -7.90 -5.47
N ALA A 33 -1.83 -7.52 -5.20
CA ALA A 33 -1.02 -8.15 -4.16
C ALA A 33 -1.68 -8.04 -2.77
N ASN A 34 -2.28 -6.89 -2.46
CA ASN A 34 -3.03 -6.69 -1.22
C ASN A 34 -4.28 -7.59 -1.12
N LEU A 35 -4.88 -8.01 -2.24
CA LEU A 35 -5.99 -8.97 -2.22
C LEU A 35 -5.56 -10.39 -1.80
N PHE A 36 -4.27 -10.74 -1.88
CA PHE A 36 -3.79 -12.00 -1.29
C PHE A 36 -3.89 -12.04 0.24
N THR A 37 -4.29 -10.94 0.87
CA THR A 37 -4.63 -10.88 2.31
C THR A 37 -6.06 -11.39 2.58
N LEU A 38 -6.88 -11.64 1.56
CA LEU A 38 -8.26 -12.16 1.71
C LEU A 38 -8.37 -13.46 2.53
N PRO A 39 -7.45 -14.44 2.42
CA PRO A 39 -7.47 -15.63 3.27
C PRO A 39 -7.32 -15.30 4.76
N LEU A 40 -6.61 -14.23 5.14
CA LEU A 40 -6.49 -13.81 6.54
C LEU A 40 -7.84 -13.31 7.09
N LEU A 41 -8.70 -12.74 6.24
CA LEU A 41 -10.04 -12.31 6.62
C LEU A 41 -11.02 -13.49 6.71
N THR A 42 -11.02 -14.36 5.70
CA THR A 42 -11.98 -15.46 5.56
C THR A 42 -11.63 -16.69 6.41
N HIS A 43 -10.34 -17.03 6.48
CA HIS A 43 -9.81 -18.21 7.17
C HIS A 43 -8.67 -17.85 8.14
N PRO A 44 -8.90 -16.93 9.10
CA PRO A 44 -7.85 -16.42 9.98
C PRO A 44 -7.13 -17.51 10.77
N HIS A 45 -7.85 -18.53 11.26
CA HIS A 45 -7.24 -19.61 12.03
C HIS A 45 -6.19 -20.38 11.24
N ALA A 46 -6.48 -20.71 9.98
CA ALA A 46 -5.56 -21.43 9.12
C ALA A 46 -4.30 -20.59 8.86
N ILE A 47 -4.48 -19.31 8.51
CA ILE A 47 -3.34 -18.43 8.23
C ILE A 47 -2.51 -18.14 9.48
N LEU A 48 -3.15 -17.85 10.62
CA LEU A 48 -2.45 -17.63 11.89
C LEU A 48 -1.68 -18.86 12.34
N HIS A 49 -2.18 -20.07 12.08
CA HIS A 49 -1.44 -21.31 12.37
C HIS A 49 -0.15 -21.43 11.57
N TYR A 50 -0.10 -20.90 10.34
CA TYR A 50 1.13 -20.87 9.53
C TYR A 50 2.07 -19.72 9.90
N LEU A 51 1.52 -18.57 10.30
CA LEU A 51 2.31 -17.38 10.60
C LEU A 51 2.92 -17.41 12.00
N LEU A 52 2.11 -17.77 13.00
CA LEU A 52 2.50 -17.71 14.41
C LEU A 52 3.42 -18.86 14.77
N LYS A 53 4.39 -18.55 15.61
CA LYS A 53 5.31 -19.56 16.16
C LYS A 53 4.62 -20.51 17.14
N TYR A 54 3.65 -20.00 17.91
CA TYR A 54 2.90 -20.75 18.91
C TYR A 54 1.40 -20.71 18.61
N PRO A 55 0.87 -21.60 17.75
CA PRO A 55 -0.55 -21.63 17.42
C PRO A 55 -1.48 -21.85 18.62
N SER A 56 -0.98 -22.41 19.73
CA SER A 56 -1.72 -22.55 20.99
C SER A 56 -2.13 -21.20 21.62
N GLN A 57 -1.52 -20.09 21.20
CA GLN A 57 -1.87 -18.75 21.66
C GLN A 57 -2.99 -18.09 20.83
N ILE A 58 -3.51 -18.78 19.79
CA ILE A 58 -4.63 -18.28 18.99
C ILE A 58 -5.87 -18.24 19.87
N ASN A 59 -6.32 -17.03 20.17
CA ASN A 59 -7.52 -16.75 20.94
C ASN A 59 -8.50 -15.87 20.11
N PRO A 60 -9.77 -15.71 20.56
CA PRO A 60 -10.75 -14.92 19.83
C PRO A 60 -10.29 -13.48 19.54
N SER A 61 -9.54 -12.86 20.45
CA SER A 61 -9.00 -11.50 20.27
C SER A 61 -7.99 -11.44 19.13
N THR A 62 -7.08 -12.40 19.05
CA THR A 62 -6.05 -12.48 17.98
C THR A 62 -6.72 -12.67 16.62
N VAL A 63 -7.75 -13.51 16.55
CA VAL A 63 -8.55 -13.73 15.34
C VAL A 63 -9.29 -12.45 14.92
N PHE A 64 -9.89 -11.76 15.88
CA PHE A 64 -10.56 -10.48 15.63
C PHE A 64 -9.58 -9.43 15.09
N PHE A 65 -8.41 -9.26 15.72
CA PHE A 65 -7.39 -8.31 15.24
C PHE A 65 -6.85 -8.69 13.87
N ALA A 66 -6.63 -9.97 13.58
CA ALA A 66 -6.21 -10.43 12.26
C ALA A 66 -7.24 -10.10 11.18
N ARG A 67 -8.53 -10.31 11.46
CA ARG A 67 -9.62 -9.93 10.55
C ARG A 67 -9.74 -8.42 10.37
N LEU A 68 -9.64 -7.65 11.46
CA LEU A 68 -9.68 -6.20 11.41
C LEU A 68 -8.54 -5.66 10.55
N PHE A 69 -7.33 -6.16 10.77
CA PHE A 69 -6.15 -5.79 10.00
C PHE A 69 -6.31 -6.15 8.51
N ALA A 70 -6.73 -7.38 8.20
CA ALA A 70 -6.98 -7.81 6.83
C ALA A 70 -8.08 -6.95 6.15
N GLY A 71 -9.15 -6.64 6.87
CA GLY A 71 -10.23 -5.79 6.39
C GLY A 71 -9.76 -4.37 6.08
N ILE A 72 -8.95 -3.77 6.95
CA ILE A 72 -8.34 -2.45 6.71
C ILE A 72 -7.44 -2.50 5.47
N ILE A 73 -6.60 -3.51 5.32
CA ILE A 73 -5.73 -3.67 4.15
C ILE A 73 -6.56 -3.71 2.87
N ILE A 74 -7.58 -4.56 2.81
CA ILE A 74 -8.38 -4.77 1.60
C ILE A 74 -9.28 -3.57 1.27
N ALA A 75 -9.80 -2.88 2.29
CA ALA A 75 -10.69 -1.74 2.10
C ALA A 75 -9.92 -0.44 1.80
N VAL A 76 -8.80 -0.19 2.48
CA VAL A 76 -8.09 1.10 2.41
C VAL A 76 -7.05 1.11 1.31
N LEU A 77 -6.18 0.09 1.25
CA LEU A 77 -5.01 0.13 0.36
C LEU A 77 -5.41 0.05 -1.13
N PRO A 78 -6.20 -0.94 -1.59
CA PRO A 78 -6.69 -0.97 -2.97
C PRO A 78 -7.44 0.31 -3.35
N THR A 79 -8.31 0.84 -2.48
CA THR A 79 -9.08 2.06 -2.78
C THR A 79 -8.17 3.27 -3.01
N ALA A 80 -7.16 3.45 -2.16
CA ALA A 80 -6.16 4.51 -2.34
C ALA A 80 -5.36 4.32 -3.65
N LEU A 81 -4.92 3.09 -3.93
CA LEU A 81 -4.18 2.74 -5.14
C LEU A 81 -5.02 2.97 -6.41
N PHE A 82 -6.31 2.61 -6.40
CA PHE A 82 -7.24 2.85 -7.50
C PHE A 82 -7.51 4.34 -7.71
N ALA A 83 -7.58 5.14 -6.64
CA ALA A 83 -7.70 6.59 -6.77
C ALA A 83 -6.50 7.20 -7.52
N GLY A 84 -5.29 6.78 -7.16
CA GLY A 84 -4.05 7.21 -7.82
C GLY A 84 -3.82 6.61 -9.22
N TYR A 85 -4.47 5.49 -9.55
CA TYR A 85 -4.42 4.86 -10.87
C TYR A 85 -5.10 5.71 -11.95
N SER A 86 -6.09 6.51 -11.59
CA SER A 86 -6.83 7.34 -12.53
C SER A 86 -5.93 8.41 -13.18
N ASN A 87 -6.20 8.75 -14.45
CA ASN A 87 -5.53 9.86 -15.16
C ASN A 87 -6.29 11.19 -15.02
N THR A 88 -7.03 11.32 -13.92
CA THR A 88 -7.66 12.59 -13.54
C THR A 88 -6.64 13.49 -12.85
N ARG A 89 -6.93 14.78 -12.73
CA ARG A 89 -6.06 15.74 -12.02
C ARG A 89 -5.78 15.25 -10.60
N ASN A 90 -6.85 14.93 -9.87
CA ASN A 90 -6.78 14.41 -8.51
C ASN A 90 -6.03 13.08 -8.45
N GLY A 91 -6.18 12.22 -9.46
CA GLY A 91 -5.42 10.96 -9.56
C GLY A 91 -3.92 11.18 -9.69
N ILE A 92 -3.51 12.12 -10.55
CA ILE A 92 -2.08 12.44 -10.76
C ILE A 92 -1.49 13.11 -9.50
N GLU A 93 -2.18 14.10 -8.93
CA GLU A 93 -1.72 14.80 -7.72
C GLU A 93 -1.67 13.88 -6.48
N SER A 94 -2.61 12.93 -6.35
CA SER A 94 -2.68 12.01 -5.20
C SER A 94 -1.59 10.93 -5.21
N ARG A 95 -0.99 10.60 -6.36
CA ARG A 95 0.06 9.55 -6.47
C ARG A 95 1.18 9.74 -5.46
N ARG A 96 1.66 10.97 -5.29
CA ARG A 96 2.75 11.30 -4.36
C ARG A 96 2.33 11.07 -2.91
N VAL A 97 1.13 11.53 -2.55
CA VAL A 97 0.58 11.36 -1.19
C VAL A 97 0.37 9.88 -0.87
N ILE A 98 -0.16 9.11 -1.82
CA ILE A 98 -0.34 7.66 -1.68
C ILE A 98 1.02 6.98 -1.47
N TYR A 99 2.03 7.27 -2.28
CA TYR A 99 3.38 6.70 -2.12
C TYR A 99 3.98 7.03 -0.74
N LEU A 100 3.82 8.26 -0.26
CA LEU A 100 4.30 8.67 1.06
C LEU A 100 3.56 7.95 2.19
N MET A 101 2.23 7.87 2.12
CA MET A 101 1.42 7.17 3.13
C MET A 101 1.80 5.69 3.22
N LEU A 102 1.90 5.01 2.06
CA LEU A 102 2.29 3.60 1.99
C LEU A 102 3.72 3.37 2.50
N GLY A 103 4.66 4.20 2.05
CA GLY A 103 6.05 4.13 2.48
C GLY A 103 6.21 4.36 3.98
N ALA A 104 5.46 5.30 4.57
CA ALA A 104 5.46 5.51 6.02
C ALA A 104 5.01 4.26 6.79
N GLY A 105 3.98 3.56 6.30
CA GLY A 105 3.54 2.29 6.88
C GLY A 105 4.65 1.23 6.86
N GLU A 106 5.35 1.08 5.74
CA GLU A 106 6.44 0.12 5.60
C GLU A 106 7.66 0.46 6.47
N VAL A 107 8.00 1.74 6.59
CA VAL A 107 9.08 2.22 7.47
C VAL A 107 8.80 1.92 8.93
N VAL A 108 7.54 1.82 9.34
CA VAL A 108 7.15 1.38 10.70
C VAL A 108 7.10 -0.15 10.81
N LEU A 109 6.55 -0.83 9.79
CA LEU A 109 6.39 -2.30 9.80
C LEU A 109 7.71 -3.05 9.71
N ILE A 110 8.63 -2.63 8.83
CA ILE A 110 9.89 -3.34 8.59
C ILE A 110 10.73 -3.44 9.88
N PRO A 111 11.00 -2.34 10.64
CA PRO A 111 11.70 -2.44 11.92
C PRO A 111 10.97 -3.30 12.95
N THR A 112 9.63 -3.24 12.97
CA THR A 112 8.82 -4.05 13.88
C THR A 112 9.02 -5.55 13.61
N ILE A 113 9.03 -5.96 12.34
CA ILE A 113 9.26 -7.35 11.93
C ILE A 113 10.74 -7.73 12.09
N LEU A 114 11.67 -6.81 11.82
CA LEU A 114 13.10 -7.03 11.98
C LEU A 114 13.45 -7.37 13.44
N ARG A 115 12.76 -6.77 14.41
CA ARG A 115 12.89 -7.13 15.82
C ARG A 115 12.60 -8.61 16.09
N GLU A 116 11.63 -9.20 15.38
CA GLU A 116 11.31 -10.62 15.48
C GLU A 116 12.43 -11.51 14.91
N VAL A 117 13.10 -11.06 13.84
CA VAL A 117 14.30 -11.73 13.30
C VAL A 117 15.45 -11.65 14.30
N MET A 118 15.72 -10.48 14.89
CA MET A 118 16.80 -10.26 15.84
C MET A 118 16.63 -11.08 17.13
N ARG A 119 15.38 -11.37 17.51
CA ARG A 119 15.07 -12.29 18.61
C ARG A 119 15.41 -13.75 18.27
N ALA A 120 15.91 -14.04 17.07
CA ALA A 120 16.30 -15.37 16.57
C ALA A 120 15.21 -16.44 16.76
N GLY A 121 13.93 -16.05 16.79
CA GLY A 121 12.85 -16.98 17.14
C GLY A 121 12.98 -17.51 18.58
N GLY A 122 13.40 -16.68 19.54
CA GLY A 122 13.39 -16.98 20.98
C GLY A 122 11.98 -17.18 21.54
N ARG A 123 11.86 -17.44 22.86
CA ARG A 123 10.56 -17.68 23.52
C ARG A 123 9.57 -16.51 23.38
N ASP A 124 10.09 -15.29 23.25
CA ASP A 124 9.27 -14.07 23.16
C ASP A 124 8.98 -13.62 21.72
N ALA A 125 9.36 -14.41 20.71
CA ALA A 125 9.07 -14.10 19.31
C ALA A 125 7.67 -14.59 18.91
N ALA A 126 6.87 -13.70 18.33
CA ALA A 126 5.51 -13.98 17.87
C ALA A 126 5.50 -14.84 16.59
N ILE A 127 6.47 -14.63 15.72
CA ILE A 127 6.61 -15.34 14.43
C ILE A 127 8.01 -15.94 14.30
N SER A 128 8.15 -16.97 13.46
CA SER A 128 9.47 -17.56 13.20
C SER A 128 10.38 -16.61 12.43
N ALA A 129 11.70 -16.74 12.61
CA ALA A 129 12.68 -15.93 11.88
C ALA A 129 12.54 -16.07 10.35
N LYS A 130 12.14 -17.27 9.87
CA LYS A 130 11.89 -17.52 8.44
C LYS A 130 10.69 -16.73 7.92
N VAL A 131 9.58 -16.74 8.67
CA VAL A 131 8.37 -15.96 8.32
C VAL A 131 8.69 -14.47 8.37
N ALA A 132 9.35 -14.00 9.43
CA ALA A 132 9.74 -12.60 9.57
C ALA A 132 10.66 -12.12 8.44
N ALA A 133 11.70 -12.88 8.10
CA ALA A 133 12.59 -12.58 6.99
C ALA A 133 11.85 -12.57 5.65
N GLY A 134 10.97 -13.55 5.42
CA GLY A 134 10.10 -13.59 4.24
C GLY A 134 9.20 -12.36 4.12
N SER A 135 8.57 -11.94 5.22
CA SER A 135 7.74 -10.73 5.25
C SER A 135 8.55 -9.47 4.95
N ILE A 136 9.77 -9.33 5.49
CA ILE A 136 10.66 -8.20 5.17
C ILE A 136 11.01 -8.20 3.68
N MET A 137 11.35 -9.36 3.12
CA MET A 137 11.67 -9.48 1.69
C MET A 137 10.49 -9.12 0.78
N CYS A 138 9.25 -9.26 1.24
CA CYS A 138 8.07 -8.79 0.51
C CYS A 138 7.83 -7.27 0.64
N LEU A 139 8.30 -6.63 1.71
CA LEU A 139 8.07 -5.21 2.00
C LEU A 139 9.21 -4.28 1.53
N VAL A 140 10.45 -4.78 1.49
CA VAL A 140 11.61 -3.97 1.08
C VAL A 140 11.57 -3.57 -0.40
N PRO A 141 11.27 -4.45 -1.36
CA PRO A 141 11.20 -4.07 -2.78
C PRO A 141 10.17 -2.96 -3.07
N PRO A 142 8.91 -3.02 -2.59
CA PRO A 142 7.96 -1.95 -2.84
C PRO A 142 8.36 -0.64 -2.11
N LEU A 143 8.94 -0.71 -0.90
CA LEU A 143 9.48 0.48 -0.24
C LEU A 143 10.61 1.14 -1.05
N ALA A 144 11.58 0.34 -1.50
CA ALA A 144 12.70 0.81 -2.31
C ALA A 144 12.21 1.44 -3.63
N TRP A 145 11.22 0.81 -4.27
CA TRP A 145 10.56 1.37 -5.45
C TRP A 145 9.92 2.73 -5.17
N ARG A 146 9.18 2.86 -4.06
CA ARG A 146 8.56 4.14 -3.70
C ARG A 146 9.59 5.22 -3.43
N ILE A 147 10.68 4.92 -2.71
CA ILE A 147 11.78 5.85 -2.47
C ILE A 147 12.41 6.29 -3.80
N TYR A 148 12.68 5.35 -4.70
CA TYR A 148 13.23 5.65 -6.02
C TYR A 148 12.33 6.59 -6.84
N VAL A 149 11.03 6.30 -6.92
CA VAL A 149 10.08 7.15 -7.65
C VAL A 149 9.89 8.51 -6.96
N LEU A 150 9.89 8.57 -5.63
CA LEU A 150 9.69 9.81 -4.88
C LEU A 150 10.87 10.78 -4.98
N PHE A 151 12.10 10.28 -4.91
CA PHE A 151 13.29 11.11 -4.73
C PHE A 151 14.23 11.11 -5.94
N VAL A 152 14.26 10.03 -6.72
CA VAL A 152 15.20 9.89 -7.87
C VAL A 152 14.50 10.17 -9.19
N ARG A 153 13.27 9.66 -9.38
CA ARG A 153 12.52 9.77 -10.64
C ARG A 153 11.08 10.28 -10.44
N PRO A 154 10.88 11.48 -9.85
CA PRO A 154 9.54 12.03 -9.59
C PRO A 154 8.72 12.26 -10.87
N GLU A 155 9.37 12.40 -12.03
CA GLU A 155 8.69 12.53 -13.31
C GLU A 155 7.88 11.27 -13.71
N MET A 156 8.19 10.11 -13.13
CA MET A 156 7.41 8.87 -13.32
C MET A 156 6.01 8.95 -12.70
N MET A 157 5.75 9.90 -11.80
CA MET A 157 4.42 10.12 -11.23
C MET A 157 3.42 10.66 -12.25
N GLY A 158 3.92 11.13 -13.39
CA GLY A 158 3.12 11.65 -14.49
C GLY A 158 2.82 13.14 -14.36
N SER A 159 2.54 13.76 -15.50
CA SER A 159 2.25 15.18 -15.60
C SER A 159 1.04 15.41 -16.51
N TYR A 160 0.39 16.55 -16.35
CA TYR A 160 -0.73 16.97 -17.19
C TYR A 160 -0.56 18.44 -17.60
N THR A 161 -1.20 18.80 -18.70
CA THR A 161 -1.28 20.19 -19.16
C THR A 161 -2.73 20.64 -19.06
N GLU A 162 -2.95 21.84 -18.52
CA GLU A 162 -4.28 22.45 -18.49
C GLU A 162 -4.64 22.95 -19.89
N MET A 163 -5.81 22.58 -20.39
CA MET A 163 -6.32 23.22 -21.61
C MET A 163 -6.81 24.61 -21.26
N LYS A 164 -6.20 25.64 -21.86
CA LYS A 164 -6.82 26.97 -21.89
C LYS A 164 -8.15 26.86 -22.64
N ARG A 165 -9.24 27.29 -22.00
CA ARG A 165 -10.50 27.57 -22.71
C ARG A 165 -10.23 28.76 -23.65
N SER A 166 -10.31 28.53 -24.95
CA SER A 166 -10.47 29.58 -25.96
C SER A 166 -11.90 30.10 -25.93
#